data_AF-A0A924MN58-F1
#
_entry.id   AF-A0A924MN58-F1
#
_cell.length_a   1.000
_cell.length_b   1.000
_cell.length_c   1.000
_cell.angle_alpha   90.00
_cell.angle_beta   90.00
_cell.angle_gamma   90.00
#
_symmetry.space_group_name_H-M   'P 1'
#
loop_
_entity.id
_entity.type
_entity.pdbx_description
1 polymer ?
#
loop_
_entity_poly.entity_id
_entity_poly.type
_entity_poly.pdbx_seq_one_letter_code
_entity_poly.pdbx_strand_id
1 'polypeptide(L)'
;IPWLAWGLSRRWLGEHAGAQAGLLATLMPLSGLIGGLAVPDVPLVFSALLCIEAIARLRERFANGALAMLAVALALGALSHYRFVLVIFAGMVAMFADAPGRRLLREPKLWLVLALGALAWWPLLQWNLQHDGAGVRFQFIDRNPWQFHADGLAWLPIQFLLVTPALFVLLLATLRECWRRRNDAGPWRFIGVVGLLGAPLFLLLGFFADDQRVSFHWPLSGWLALVVAAPLVLQRWSRRGNAAVFVLAGFGLLCALGFLAVASSPAMRLRLADSRAYPADFAGWQAIAAHARQFPGDTQWVASDFELAAQLSFAMEGRDIRVLDSPLNHKHGRAAQLAEWGLDWKPGAISPGPIMFVLDDSATPMKARLDAYHALCRQFGALPPAGVISVDHGRKRYFTYRIGAARRAGACTAPALSWIDSPAPKSRVRGRFDVAGWAFKEGTGLSKVEILVDGQPVVLARYGISMPNVAGYWKGSTDPNHPRVGFSATIDGAKLEPGSHWMGLRMHGNDGSVEDGPAQRVRIGSP
;
A
#
# COMPACT_ATOMS: atom_id res chain seq x y z
N ILE A 1 -17.72 -8.55 -11.46
CA ILE A 1 -17.38 -7.45 -12.38
C ILE A 1 -17.37 -7.91 -13.85
N PRO A 2 -16.58 -8.91 -14.29
CA PRO A 2 -16.58 -9.35 -15.70
C PRO A 2 -17.94 -9.76 -16.25
N TRP A 3 -18.75 -10.47 -15.45
CA TRP A 3 -20.13 -10.82 -15.81
C TRP A 3 -21.05 -9.62 -16.05
N LEU A 4 -20.86 -8.51 -15.30
CA LEU A 4 -21.60 -7.27 -15.56
C LEU A 4 -21.16 -6.62 -16.86
N ALA A 5 -19.86 -6.61 -17.14
CA ALA A 5 -19.33 -6.11 -18.42
C ALA A 5 -19.85 -6.92 -19.62
N TRP A 6 -19.88 -8.25 -19.49
CA TRP A 6 -20.48 -9.17 -20.46
C TRP A 6 -21.97 -8.86 -20.67
N GLY A 7 -22.76 -8.79 -19.59
CA GLY A 7 -24.21 -8.58 -19.67
C GLY A 7 -24.59 -7.23 -20.29
N LEU A 8 -23.89 -6.17 -19.89
CA LEU A 8 -24.07 -4.82 -20.44
C LEU A 8 -23.76 -4.76 -21.93
N SER A 9 -22.60 -5.29 -22.34
CA SER A 9 -22.20 -5.24 -23.75
C SER A 9 -23.09 -6.14 -24.61
N ARG A 10 -23.46 -7.32 -24.10
CA ARG A 10 -24.39 -8.25 -24.76
C ARG A 10 -25.73 -7.58 -25.07
N ARG A 11 -26.28 -6.81 -24.13
CA ARG A 11 -27.57 -6.13 -24.28
C ARG A 11 -27.64 -5.25 -25.53
N TRP A 12 -26.53 -4.60 -25.88
CA TRP A 12 -26.51 -3.62 -26.98
C TRP A 12 -25.87 -4.14 -28.26
N LEU A 13 -24.95 -5.10 -28.17
CA LEU A 13 -24.08 -5.52 -29.27
C LEU A 13 -24.11 -7.03 -29.54
N GLY A 14 -24.89 -7.80 -28.78
CA GLY A 14 -25.04 -9.25 -28.94
C GLY A 14 -24.00 -10.08 -28.17
N GLU A 15 -24.22 -11.40 -28.15
CA GLU A 15 -23.48 -12.35 -27.30
C GLU A 15 -21.96 -12.31 -27.54
N HIS A 16 -21.52 -12.23 -28.80
CA HIS A 16 -20.09 -12.18 -29.12
C HIS A 16 -19.39 -10.94 -28.54
N ALA A 17 -20.04 -9.77 -28.64
CA ALA A 17 -19.53 -8.54 -28.04
C ALA A 17 -19.53 -8.61 -26.50
N GLY A 18 -20.56 -9.21 -25.92
CA GLY A 18 -20.60 -9.57 -24.50
C GLY A 18 -19.37 -10.35 -24.08
N ALA A 19 -19.06 -11.45 -24.77
CA ALA A 19 -17.91 -12.29 -24.46
C ALA A 19 -16.58 -11.52 -24.55
N GLN A 20 -16.42 -10.68 -25.58
CA GLN A 20 -15.26 -9.80 -25.72
C GLN A 20 -15.12 -8.83 -24.54
N ALA A 21 -16.17 -8.12 -24.14
CA ALA A 21 -16.14 -7.17 -23.03
C ALA A 21 -15.85 -7.87 -21.69
N GLY A 22 -16.49 -9.01 -21.43
CA GLY A 22 -16.21 -9.83 -20.24
C GLY A 22 -14.76 -10.30 -20.18
N LEU A 23 -14.22 -10.77 -21.30
CA LEU A 23 -12.82 -11.20 -21.39
C LEU A 23 -11.84 -10.03 -21.20
N LEU A 24 -12.08 -8.88 -21.82
CA LEU A 24 -11.26 -7.68 -21.59
C LEU A 24 -11.29 -7.23 -20.12
N ALA A 25 -12.44 -7.27 -19.46
CA ALA A 25 -12.56 -6.95 -18.04
C ALA A 25 -11.82 -7.95 -17.15
N THR A 26 -11.71 -9.22 -17.55
CA THR A 26 -10.91 -10.22 -16.84
C THR A 26 -9.42 -10.03 -17.08
N LEU A 27 -9.00 -9.81 -18.33
CA LEU A 27 -7.59 -9.75 -18.73
C LEU A 27 -6.92 -8.41 -18.40
N MET A 28 -7.66 -7.33 -18.20
CA MET A 28 -7.07 -6.05 -17.82
C MET A 28 -6.45 -6.16 -16.41
N PRO A 29 -5.13 -5.96 -16.23
CA PRO A 29 -4.44 -6.20 -14.95
C PRO A 29 -5.11 -5.53 -13.75
N LEU A 30 -5.53 -4.27 -13.89
CA LEU A 30 -6.23 -3.51 -12.84
C LEU A 30 -7.50 -4.21 -12.35
N SER A 31 -8.30 -4.78 -13.24
CA SER A 31 -9.56 -5.47 -12.90
C SER A 31 -9.32 -6.92 -12.54
N GLY A 32 -8.40 -7.61 -13.21
CA GLY A 32 -8.08 -9.01 -12.96
C GLY A 32 -7.48 -9.25 -11.57
N LEU A 33 -6.75 -8.27 -11.02
CA LEU A 33 -6.14 -8.37 -9.70
C LEU A 33 -6.97 -7.80 -8.55
N ILE A 34 -7.96 -6.95 -8.82
CA ILE A 34 -8.65 -6.21 -7.75
C ILE A 34 -9.33 -7.11 -6.72
N GLY A 35 -9.77 -8.31 -7.14
CA GLY A 35 -10.38 -9.30 -6.25
C GLY A 35 -9.39 -9.99 -5.30
N GLY A 36 -8.08 -9.90 -5.55
CA GLY A 36 -7.02 -10.41 -4.68
C GLY A 36 -6.50 -9.38 -3.69
N LEU A 37 -7.00 -8.15 -3.73
CA LEU A 37 -6.57 -7.05 -2.88
C LEU A 37 -7.67 -6.72 -1.85
N ALA A 38 -7.30 -6.54 -0.59
CA ALA A 38 -8.20 -6.08 0.47
C ALA A 38 -8.42 -4.55 0.36
N VAL A 39 -9.09 -4.11 -0.71
CA VAL A 39 -9.37 -2.69 -1.00
C VAL A 39 -10.87 -2.45 -1.11
N PRO A 40 -11.37 -1.25 -0.76
CA PRO A 40 -12.79 -0.91 -0.85
C PRO A 40 -13.30 -0.79 -2.30
N ASP A 41 -12.40 -0.82 -3.28
CA ASP A 41 -12.73 -0.59 -4.69
C ASP A 41 -13.54 -1.73 -5.34
N VAL A 42 -13.48 -2.96 -4.82
CA VAL A 42 -14.28 -4.08 -5.34
C VAL A 42 -15.79 -3.78 -5.26
N PRO A 43 -16.38 -3.50 -4.08
CA PRO A 43 -17.79 -3.13 -4.00
C PRO A 43 -18.09 -1.80 -4.72
N LEU A 44 -17.17 -0.82 -4.70
CA LEU A 44 -17.36 0.45 -5.40
C LEU A 44 -17.53 0.27 -6.91
N VAL A 45 -16.62 -0.47 -7.55
CA VAL A 45 -16.62 -0.72 -9.00
C VAL A 45 -17.79 -1.61 -9.39
N PHE A 46 -18.12 -2.61 -8.58
CA PHE A 46 -19.31 -3.43 -8.76
C PHE A 46 -20.58 -2.57 -8.77
N SER A 47 -20.75 -1.70 -7.77
CA SER A 47 -21.87 -0.77 -7.67
C SER A 47 -21.91 0.21 -8.83
N ALA A 48 -20.76 0.71 -9.30
CA ALA A 48 -20.69 1.58 -10.47
C ALA A 48 -21.24 0.90 -11.75
N LEU A 49 -20.82 -0.33 -12.04
CA LEU A 49 -21.34 -1.09 -13.18
C LEU A 49 -22.82 -1.46 -13.01
N LEU A 50 -23.25 -1.76 -11.78
CA LEU A 50 -24.65 -2.07 -11.50
C LEU A 50 -25.55 -0.83 -11.68
N CYS A 51 -25.07 0.37 -11.34
CA CYS A 51 -25.74 1.63 -11.66
C CYS A 51 -25.88 1.80 -13.18
N ILE A 52 -24.83 1.52 -13.96
CA ILE A 52 -24.87 1.60 -15.44
C ILE A 52 -25.91 0.61 -15.99
N GLU A 53 -25.93 -0.63 -15.51
CA GLU A 53 -26.92 -1.65 -15.93
C GLU A 53 -28.35 -1.26 -15.54
N ALA A 54 -28.54 -0.63 -14.38
CA ALA A 54 -29.86 -0.20 -13.94
C ALA A 54 -30.38 0.96 -14.79
N ILE A 55 -29.53 1.97 -15.03
CA ILE A 55 -29.87 3.09 -15.90
C ILE A 55 -30.09 2.61 -17.34
N ALA A 56 -29.27 1.67 -17.84
CA ALA A 56 -29.46 1.05 -19.15
C ALA A 56 -30.85 0.44 -19.29
N ARG A 57 -31.27 -0.39 -18.32
CA ARG A 57 -32.61 -1.00 -18.31
C ARG A 57 -33.72 0.04 -18.23
N LEU A 58 -33.58 1.05 -17.37
CA LEU A 58 -34.59 2.11 -17.22
C LEU A 58 -34.76 2.90 -18.52
N ARG A 59 -33.68 3.14 -19.27
CA ARG A 59 -33.71 3.83 -20.57
C ARG A 59 -34.46 3.05 -21.65
N GLU A 60 -34.43 1.72 -21.59
CA GLU A 60 -35.15 0.83 -22.52
C GLU A 60 -36.61 0.63 -22.10
N ARG A 61 -36.82 0.33 -20.81
CA ARG A 61 -38.14 0.13 -20.21
C ARG A 61 -38.13 0.55 -18.76
N PHE A 62 -38.94 1.54 -18.42
CA PHE A 62 -39.11 1.97 -17.04
C PHE A 62 -39.83 0.89 -16.23
N ALA A 63 -39.12 0.22 -15.30
CA ALA A 63 -39.64 -0.91 -14.54
C ALA A 63 -39.13 -0.91 -13.10
N ASN A 64 -39.98 -1.35 -12.16
CA ASN A 64 -39.67 -1.39 -10.73
C ASN A 64 -38.42 -2.23 -10.41
N GLY A 65 -38.20 -3.34 -11.13
CA GLY A 65 -36.99 -4.17 -10.94
C GLY A 65 -35.69 -3.41 -11.24
N ALA A 66 -35.68 -2.55 -12.26
CA ALA A 66 -34.51 -1.73 -12.58
C ALA A 66 -34.33 -0.57 -11.58
N LEU A 67 -35.43 0.00 -11.06
CA LEU A 67 -35.39 0.97 -9.96
C LEU A 67 -34.82 0.35 -8.67
N ALA A 68 -35.26 -0.85 -8.31
CA ALA A 68 -34.76 -1.58 -7.14
C ALA A 68 -33.26 -1.89 -7.29
N MET A 69 -32.84 -2.32 -8.48
CA MET A 69 -31.42 -2.54 -8.78
C MET A 69 -30.58 -1.26 -8.66
N LEU A 70 -31.10 -0.12 -9.13
CA LEU A 70 -30.42 1.17 -8.95
C LEU A 70 -30.33 1.56 -7.46
N ALA A 71 -31.39 1.36 -6.68
CA ALA A 71 -31.40 1.63 -5.24
C ALA A 71 -30.33 0.81 -4.51
N VAL A 72 -30.27 -0.50 -4.79
CA VAL A 72 -29.24 -1.40 -4.23
C VAL A 72 -27.85 -0.96 -4.65
N ALA A 73 -27.63 -0.63 -5.93
CA ALA A 73 -26.34 -0.18 -6.43
C ALA A 73 -25.87 1.13 -5.76
N LEU A 74 -26.76 2.10 -5.59
CA LEU A 74 -26.45 3.36 -4.92
C LEU A 74 -26.14 3.15 -3.44
N ALA A 75 -26.92 2.32 -2.74
CA ALA A 75 -26.69 2.03 -1.32
C ALA A 75 -25.36 1.27 -1.09
N LEU A 76 -25.10 0.22 -1.87
CA LEU A 76 -23.83 -0.51 -1.80
C LEU A 76 -22.64 0.38 -2.12
N GLY A 77 -22.77 1.26 -3.11
CA GLY A 77 -21.74 2.22 -3.46
C GLY A 77 -21.49 3.24 -2.34
N ALA A 78 -22.54 3.80 -1.75
CA ALA A 78 -22.46 4.74 -0.63
C ALA A 78 -21.74 4.13 0.58
N LEU A 79 -22.04 2.87 0.90
CA LEU A 79 -21.44 2.13 2.01
C LEU A 79 -20.04 1.60 1.70
N SER A 80 -19.58 1.65 0.44
CA SER A 80 -18.26 1.15 0.05
C SER A 80 -17.14 2.12 0.38
N HIS A 81 -17.25 3.39 -0.08
CA HIS A 81 -16.19 4.39 0.07
C HIS A 81 -16.65 5.79 -0.37
N TYR A 82 -16.05 6.84 0.22
CA TYR A 82 -16.29 8.25 -0.14
C TYR A 82 -16.15 8.56 -1.63
N ARG A 83 -15.24 7.86 -2.32
CA ARG A 83 -14.98 8.03 -3.75
C ARG A 83 -16.19 7.69 -4.64
N PHE A 84 -17.19 6.97 -4.12
CA PHE A 84 -18.40 6.68 -4.88
C PHE A 84 -19.19 7.95 -5.26
N VAL A 85 -18.98 9.07 -4.55
CA VAL A 85 -19.54 10.38 -4.94
C VAL A 85 -19.18 10.78 -6.38
N LEU A 86 -17.97 10.43 -6.84
CA LEU A 86 -17.52 10.71 -8.20
C LEU A 86 -18.24 9.84 -9.25
N VAL A 87 -18.64 8.63 -8.88
CA VAL A 87 -19.47 7.75 -9.73
C VAL A 87 -20.87 8.33 -9.87
N ILE A 88 -21.47 8.79 -8.77
CA ILE A 88 -22.78 9.46 -8.78
C ILE A 88 -22.71 10.73 -9.64
N PHE A 89 -21.69 11.56 -9.44
CA PHE A 89 -21.46 12.76 -10.24
C PHE A 89 -21.36 12.44 -11.73
N ALA A 90 -20.52 11.47 -12.12
CA ALA A 90 -20.36 11.07 -13.51
C ALA A 90 -21.68 10.55 -14.12
N GLY A 91 -22.42 9.73 -13.37
CA GLY A 91 -23.73 9.22 -13.78
C GLY A 91 -24.78 10.33 -13.97
N MET A 92 -24.85 11.29 -13.05
CA MET A 92 -25.77 12.43 -13.14
C MET A 92 -25.43 13.32 -14.34
N VAL A 93 -24.16 13.68 -14.54
CA VAL A 93 -23.73 14.47 -15.71
C VAL A 93 -24.06 13.72 -17.00
N ALA A 94 -23.86 12.40 -17.04
CA ALA A 94 -24.23 11.57 -18.18
C ALA A 94 -25.75 11.55 -18.44
N MET A 95 -26.58 11.50 -17.38
CA MET A 95 -28.03 11.59 -17.50
C MET A 95 -28.50 12.96 -17.99
N PHE A 96 -27.87 14.05 -17.55
CA PHE A 96 -28.17 15.40 -18.06
C PHE A 96 -27.76 15.58 -19.52
N ALA A 97 -26.61 15.04 -19.91
CA ALA A 97 -26.12 15.11 -21.29
C ALA A 97 -26.98 14.29 -22.26
N ASP A 98 -27.51 13.14 -21.82
CA ASP A 98 -28.26 12.21 -22.65
C ASP A 98 -29.78 12.49 -22.67
N ALA A 99 -30.41 12.47 -23.86
CA ALA A 99 -31.85 12.77 -23.98
C ALA A 99 -32.76 11.74 -23.28
N PRO A 100 -32.57 10.41 -23.44
CA PRO A 100 -33.20 9.40 -22.59
C PRO A 100 -32.93 9.62 -21.09
N GLY A 101 -31.71 9.97 -20.70
CA GLY A 101 -31.37 10.30 -19.30
C GLY A 101 -32.22 11.45 -18.74
N ARG A 102 -32.34 12.56 -19.48
CA ARG A 102 -33.21 13.69 -19.08
C ARG A 102 -34.68 13.32 -18.97
N ARG A 103 -35.16 12.37 -19.78
CA ARG A 103 -36.54 11.85 -19.65
C ARG A 103 -36.71 11.08 -18.34
N LEU A 104 -35.75 10.23 -17.98
CA LEU A 104 -35.76 9.54 -16.69
C LEU A 104 -35.75 10.49 -15.50
N LEU A 105 -35.04 11.62 -15.58
CA LEU A 105 -35.03 12.64 -14.53
C LEU A 105 -36.38 13.34 -14.32
N ARG A 106 -37.37 13.14 -15.19
CA ARG A 106 -38.75 13.63 -14.98
C ARG A 106 -39.61 12.65 -14.19
N GLU A 107 -39.15 11.40 -14.01
CA GLU A 107 -39.91 10.36 -13.33
C GLU A 107 -39.80 10.51 -11.80
N PRO A 108 -40.91 10.72 -11.06
CA PRO A 108 -40.86 10.92 -9.60
C PRO A 108 -40.26 9.72 -8.85
N LYS A 109 -40.51 8.50 -9.35
CA LYS A 109 -39.99 7.27 -8.74
C LYS A 109 -38.46 7.18 -8.82
N LEU A 110 -37.83 7.81 -9.81
CA LEU A 110 -36.37 7.86 -9.87
C LEU A 110 -35.83 8.74 -8.74
N TRP A 111 -36.43 9.89 -8.48
CA TRP A 111 -36.03 10.78 -7.38
C TRP A 111 -36.17 10.12 -6.01
N LEU A 112 -37.20 9.29 -5.81
CA LEU A 112 -37.30 8.46 -4.60
C LEU A 112 -36.10 7.52 -4.46
N VAL A 113 -35.70 6.83 -5.55
CA VAL A 113 -34.51 5.97 -5.54
C VAL A 113 -33.22 6.75 -5.28
N LEU A 114 -33.06 7.93 -5.88
CA LEU A 114 -31.91 8.80 -5.63
C LEU A 114 -31.87 9.30 -4.18
N ALA A 115 -33.04 9.64 -3.59
CA ALA A 115 -33.16 10.03 -2.20
C ALA A 115 -32.81 8.87 -1.24
N LEU A 116 -33.24 7.64 -1.55
CA LEU A 116 -32.82 6.44 -0.81
C LEU A 116 -31.30 6.22 -0.91
N GLY A 117 -30.73 6.40 -2.10
CA GLY A 117 -29.28 6.34 -2.31
C GLY A 117 -28.52 7.42 -1.50
N ALA A 118 -29.06 8.63 -1.41
CA ALA A 118 -28.51 9.70 -0.57
C ALA A 118 -28.62 9.36 0.93
N LEU A 119 -29.76 8.81 1.36
CA LEU A 119 -29.99 8.39 2.74
C LEU A 119 -29.04 7.26 3.17
N ALA A 120 -28.59 6.42 2.25
CA ALA A 120 -27.61 5.37 2.54
C ALA A 120 -26.26 5.90 3.05
N TRP A 121 -25.93 7.18 2.81
CA TRP A 121 -24.74 7.83 3.38
C TRP A 121 -24.92 8.24 4.84
N TRP A 122 -26.15 8.20 5.39
CA TRP A 122 -26.45 8.71 6.71
C TRP A 122 -25.60 8.13 7.84
N PRO A 123 -25.36 6.80 7.92
CA PRO A 123 -24.50 6.26 8.99
C PRO A 123 -23.08 6.84 8.95
N LEU A 124 -22.52 7.03 7.76
CA LEU A 124 -21.19 7.60 7.59
C LEU A 124 -21.14 9.09 7.96
N LEU A 125 -22.15 9.86 7.54
CA LEU A 125 -22.25 11.28 7.83
C LEU A 125 -22.47 11.52 9.33
N GLN A 126 -23.37 10.74 9.94
CA GLN A 126 -23.65 10.82 11.37
C GLN A 126 -22.41 10.46 12.19
N TRP A 127 -21.66 9.42 11.83
CA TRP A 127 -20.39 9.12 12.48
C TRP A 127 -19.39 10.28 12.35
N ASN A 128 -19.26 10.88 11.17
CA ASN A 128 -18.36 12.04 10.98
C ASN A 128 -18.77 13.24 11.82
N LEU A 129 -20.06 13.54 11.94
CA LEU A 129 -20.55 14.65 12.78
C LEU A 129 -20.21 14.46 14.26
N GLN A 130 -20.10 13.21 14.71
CA GLN A 130 -19.75 12.86 16.10
C GLN A 130 -18.24 12.83 16.36
N HIS A 131 -17.42 12.84 15.30
CA HIS A 131 -15.96 12.64 15.38
C HIS A 131 -15.20 13.75 14.65
N ASP A 132 -15.63 15.00 14.79
CA ASP A 132 -14.98 16.20 14.22
C ASP A 132 -14.71 16.11 12.70
N GLY A 133 -15.57 15.39 11.98
CA GLY A 133 -15.42 15.17 10.54
C GLY A 133 -14.20 14.33 10.16
N ALA A 134 -13.63 13.52 11.05
CA ALA A 134 -12.35 12.82 10.86
C ALA A 134 -12.21 12.12 9.50
N GLY A 135 -13.23 11.39 9.05
CA GLY A 135 -13.20 10.68 7.77
C GLY A 135 -13.27 11.62 6.57
N VAL A 136 -14.18 12.60 6.58
CA VAL A 136 -14.33 13.60 5.52
C VAL A 136 -13.06 14.46 5.42
N ARG A 137 -12.58 14.97 6.56
CA ARG A 137 -11.36 15.77 6.66
C ARG A 137 -10.15 14.99 6.15
N PHE A 138 -9.98 13.74 6.56
CA PHE A 138 -8.91 12.91 6.04
C PHE A 138 -9.00 12.72 4.52
N GLN A 139 -10.19 12.40 4.00
CA GLN A 139 -10.37 12.04 2.57
C GLN A 139 -10.26 13.24 1.63
N PHE A 140 -10.66 14.43 2.07
CA PHE A 140 -10.73 15.62 1.23
C PHE A 140 -9.72 16.69 1.60
N ILE A 141 -9.09 16.66 2.78
CA ILE A 141 -8.16 17.71 3.25
C ILE A 141 -6.80 17.08 3.61
N ASP A 142 -6.70 16.32 4.70
CA ASP A 142 -5.40 15.98 5.29
C ASP A 142 -4.52 15.08 4.40
N ARG A 143 -5.13 14.33 3.48
CA ARG A 143 -4.41 13.44 2.56
C ARG A 143 -4.02 14.06 1.24
N ASN A 144 -4.48 15.26 0.91
CA ASN A 144 -4.22 15.90 -0.38
C ASN A 144 -3.60 17.29 -0.15
N PRO A 145 -2.44 17.60 -0.71
CA PRO A 145 -1.84 18.92 -0.56
C PRO A 145 -2.66 20.01 -1.25
N TRP A 146 -3.48 19.66 -2.26
CA TRP A 146 -4.22 20.59 -3.12
C TRP A 146 -3.34 21.68 -3.74
N GLN A 147 -2.07 21.37 -3.93
CA GLN A 147 -1.10 22.20 -4.62
C GLN A 147 -0.74 21.52 -5.92
N PHE A 148 -0.68 22.31 -6.99
CA PHE A 148 -0.28 21.81 -8.29
C PHE A 148 1.14 21.25 -8.23
N HIS A 149 1.34 20.04 -8.74
CA HIS A 149 2.64 19.43 -8.94
C HIS A 149 2.69 18.66 -10.26
N ALA A 150 3.87 18.63 -10.89
CA ALA A 150 4.05 17.99 -12.19
C ALA A 150 4.19 16.45 -12.10
N ASP A 151 4.43 15.91 -10.91
CA ASP A 151 4.57 14.47 -10.67
C ASP A 151 3.28 13.71 -11.03
N GLY A 152 2.14 14.42 -11.01
CA GLY A 152 0.87 13.99 -11.60
C GLY A 152 0.98 13.45 -13.04
N LEU A 153 1.97 13.87 -13.83
CA LEU A 153 2.19 13.35 -15.18
C LEU A 153 2.59 11.87 -15.22
N ALA A 154 3.24 11.36 -14.17
CA ALA A 154 3.63 9.95 -14.07
C ALA A 154 2.42 8.99 -14.09
N TRP A 155 1.22 9.50 -13.79
CA TRP A 155 -0.01 8.71 -13.85
C TRP A 155 -0.36 8.22 -15.25
N LEU A 156 -0.03 8.99 -16.28
CA LEU A 156 -0.30 8.59 -17.68
C LEU A 156 0.47 7.32 -18.07
N PRO A 157 1.80 7.24 -17.96
CA PRO A 157 2.53 6.00 -18.26
C PRO A 157 2.13 4.86 -17.31
N ILE A 158 1.81 5.13 -16.04
CA ILE A 158 1.30 4.11 -15.11
C ILE A 158 -0.01 3.50 -15.63
N GLN A 159 -1.00 4.32 -15.99
CA GLN A 159 -2.26 3.82 -16.56
C GLN A 159 -2.05 3.12 -17.90
N PHE A 160 -1.20 3.65 -18.77
CA PHE A 160 -0.88 3.04 -20.05
C PHE A 160 -0.31 1.62 -19.91
N LEU A 161 0.56 1.41 -18.91
CA LEU A 161 1.13 0.10 -18.61
C LEU A 161 0.13 -0.83 -17.92
N LEU A 162 -0.61 -0.35 -16.92
CA LEU A 162 -1.52 -1.18 -16.11
C LEU A 162 -2.83 -1.53 -16.81
N VAL A 163 -3.31 -0.69 -17.73
CA VAL A 163 -4.39 -1.04 -18.66
C VAL A 163 -3.83 -1.87 -19.83
N THR A 164 -2.51 -1.89 -20.02
CA THR A 164 -1.75 -2.42 -21.15
C THR A 164 -1.84 -1.57 -22.42
N PRO A 165 -0.73 -1.40 -23.18
CA PRO A 165 -0.67 -0.46 -24.30
C PRO A 165 -1.79 -0.59 -25.33
N ALA A 166 -2.06 -1.80 -25.83
CA ALA A 166 -3.05 -2.03 -26.88
C ALA A 166 -4.49 -1.83 -26.39
N LEU A 167 -4.81 -2.30 -25.17
CA LEU A 167 -6.12 -2.06 -24.58
C LEU A 167 -6.32 -0.58 -24.25
N PHE A 168 -5.31 0.13 -23.76
CA PHE A 168 -5.39 1.57 -23.52
C PHE A 168 -5.75 2.33 -24.80
N VAL A 169 -5.08 2.03 -25.93
CA VAL A 169 -5.41 2.61 -27.24
C VAL A 169 -6.82 2.24 -27.69
N LEU A 170 -7.25 1.00 -27.47
CA LEU A 170 -8.62 0.58 -27.76
C LEU A 170 -9.65 1.38 -26.95
N LEU A 171 -9.41 1.61 -25.65
CA LEU A 171 -10.34 2.36 -24.79
C LEU A 171 -10.41 3.84 -25.18
N LEU A 172 -9.31 4.45 -25.59
CA LEU A 172 -9.32 5.81 -26.16
C LEU A 172 -10.08 5.87 -27.49
N ALA A 173 -9.86 4.89 -28.37
CA ALA A 173 -10.62 4.78 -29.63
C ALA A 173 -12.12 4.54 -29.35
N THR A 174 -12.45 3.80 -28.30
CA THR A 174 -13.82 3.55 -27.86
C THR A 174 -14.47 4.82 -27.34
N LEU A 175 -13.77 5.61 -26.53
CA LEU A 175 -14.25 6.91 -26.08
C LEU A 175 -14.54 7.84 -27.27
N ARG A 176 -13.62 7.89 -28.25
CA ARG A 176 -13.82 8.64 -29.50
C ARG A 176 -15.04 8.15 -30.28
N GLU A 177 -15.23 6.84 -30.38
CA GLU A 177 -16.37 6.26 -31.09
C GLU A 177 -17.70 6.53 -30.37
N CYS A 178 -17.73 6.44 -29.04
CA CYS A 178 -18.88 6.83 -28.22
C CYS A 178 -19.25 8.30 -28.46
N TRP A 179 -18.25 9.19 -28.55
CA TRP A 179 -18.47 10.59 -28.88
C TRP A 179 -18.96 10.82 -30.31
N ARG A 180 -18.42 10.08 -31.29
CA ARG A 180 -18.87 10.14 -32.68
C ARG A 180 -20.34 9.73 -32.82
N ARG A 181 -20.74 8.66 -32.12
CA ARG A 181 -22.10 8.11 -32.09
C ARG A 181 -23.01 8.72 -31.02
N ARG A 182 -22.62 9.85 -30.40
CA ARG A 182 -23.37 10.45 -29.28
C ARG A 182 -24.83 10.80 -29.60
N ASN A 183 -25.16 10.94 -30.88
CA ASN A 183 -26.52 11.23 -31.35
C ASN A 183 -27.23 10.00 -31.92
N ASP A 184 -26.55 8.87 -32.08
CA ASP A 184 -27.14 7.63 -32.58
C ASP A 184 -28.06 7.02 -31.50
N ALA A 185 -28.99 6.17 -31.93
CA ALA A 185 -29.74 5.34 -31.01
C ALA A 185 -28.80 4.45 -30.18
N GLY A 186 -28.95 4.49 -28.85
CA GLY A 186 -28.18 3.66 -27.92
C GLY A 186 -27.58 4.42 -26.74
N PRO A 187 -26.63 3.81 -26.02
CA PRO A 187 -26.07 4.35 -24.79
C PRO A 187 -24.79 5.18 -24.97
N TRP A 188 -24.40 5.49 -26.21
CA TRP A 188 -23.05 5.94 -26.53
C TRP A 188 -22.67 7.27 -25.88
N ARG A 189 -23.58 8.24 -25.85
CA ARG A 189 -23.35 9.49 -25.11
C ARG A 189 -23.19 9.24 -23.62
N PHE A 190 -24.09 8.45 -23.03
CA PHE A 190 -24.06 8.13 -21.61
C PHE A 190 -22.75 7.44 -21.21
N ILE A 191 -22.39 6.36 -21.90
CA ILE A 191 -21.14 5.61 -21.64
C ILE A 191 -19.90 6.47 -21.90
N GLY A 192 -19.90 7.28 -22.97
CA GLY A 192 -18.81 8.19 -23.29
C GLY A 192 -18.57 9.22 -22.18
N VAL A 193 -19.63 9.82 -21.63
CA VAL A 193 -19.52 10.78 -20.52
C VAL A 193 -19.06 10.10 -19.23
N VAL A 194 -19.60 8.92 -18.90
CA VAL A 194 -19.14 8.15 -17.72
C VAL A 194 -17.66 7.77 -17.86
N GLY A 195 -17.22 7.31 -19.03
CA GLY A 195 -15.81 6.98 -19.28
C GLY A 195 -14.89 8.22 -19.21
N LEU A 196 -15.32 9.35 -19.79
CA LEU A 196 -14.58 10.61 -19.79
C LEU A 196 -14.40 11.19 -18.39
N LEU A 197 -15.44 11.14 -17.55
CA LEU A 197 -15.37 11.62 -16.17
C LEU A 197 -14.77 10.59 -15.24
N GLY A 198 -14.91 9.29 -15.51
CA GLY A 198 -14.47 8.22 -14.63
C GLY A 198 -12.98 7.91 -14.70
N ALA A 199 -12.27 8.27 -15.79
CA ALA A 199 -10.83 8.02 -15.92
C ALA A 199 -9.99 9.31 -16.02
N PRO A 200 -10.20 10.19 -17.02
CA PRO A 200 -9.50 11.48 -17.11
C PRO A 200 -9.63 12.40 -15.90
N LEU A 201 -10.76 12.44 -15.19
CA LEU A 201 -10.90 13.28 -14.00
C LEU A 201 -9.91 12.88 -12.90
N PHE A 202 -9.71 11.57 -12.69
CA PHE A 202 -8.73 11.10 -11.71
C PHE A 202 -7.30 11.42 -12.13
N LEU A 203 -7.01 11.43 -13.44
CA LEU A 203 -5.72 11.90 -13.95
C LEU A 203 -5.51 13.40 -13.65
N LEU A 204 -6.55 14.22 -13.81
CA LEU A 204 -6.51 15.64 -13.46
C LEU A 204 -6.33 15.87 -11.96
N LEU A 205 -7.03 15.09 -11.13
CA LEU A 205 -6.87 15.14 -9.67
C LEU A 205 -5.46 14.71 -9.23
N GLY A 206 -4.77 13.87 -10.01
CA GLY A 206 -3.38 13.46 -9.76
C GLY A 206 -2.39 14.62 -9.69
N PHE A 207 -2.68 15.78 -10.29
CA PHE A 207 -1.84 16.98 -10.20
C PHE A 207 -1.97 17.74 -8.87
N PHE A 208 -2.96 17.41 -8.06
CA PHE A 208 -3.27 18.13 -6.81
C PHE A 208 -3.28 17.23 -5.58
N ALA A 209 -3.26 15.92 -5.80
CA ALA A 209 -3.38 14.91 -4.76
C ALA A 209 -2.02 14.28 -4.44
N ASP A 210 -1.88 13.74 -3.22
CA ASP A 210 -0.62 13.17 -2.72
C ASP A 210 -0.24 11.92 -3.53
N ASP A 211 0.96 11.90 -4.11
CA ASP A 211 1.48 10.81 -4.93
C ASP A 211 1.69 9.52 -4.12
N GLN A 212 1.78 9.62 -2.80
CA GLN A 212 1.86 8.47 -1.89
C GLN A 212 0.49 7.90 -1.50
N ARG A 213 -0.62 8.65 -1.72
CA ARG A 213 -1.96 8.27 -1.22
C ARG A 213 -3.02 8.13 -2.31
N VAL A 214 -2.79 8.66 -3.50
CA VAL A 214 -3.59 8.32 -4.69
C VAL A 214 -3.11 6.98 -5.23
N SER A 215 -4.04 6.08 -5.52
CA SER A 215 -3.71 4.74 -6.00
C SER A 215 -4.07 4.53 -7.47
N PHE A 216 -3.19 3.80 -8.18
CA PHE A 216 -3.26 3.53 -9.61
C PHE A 216 -4.57 2.88 -10.08
N HIS A 217 -5.35 2.26 -9.21
CA HIS A 217 -6.60 1.60 -9.57
C HIS A 217 -7.83 2.53 -9.53
N TRP A 218 -7.69 3.79 -9.11
CA TRP A 218 -8.84 4.68 -8.94
C TRP A 218 -9.64 4.98 -10.23
N PRO A 219 -9.02 5.11 -11.41
CA PRO A 219 -9.72 5.28 -12.70
C PRO A 219 -10.52 4.06 -13.18
N LEU A 220 -10.45 2.92 -12.48
CA LEU A 220 -10.90 1.63 -12.98
C LEU A 220 -12.38 1.59 -13.38
N SER A 221 -13.28 2.26 -12.64
CA SER A 221 -14.71 2.30 -12.98
C SER A 221 -14.95 2.98 -14.34
N GLY A 222 -14.19 4.03 -14.66
CA GLY A 222 -14.21 4.69 -15.97
C GLY A 222 -13.68 3.79 -17.08
N TRP A 223 -12.57 3.09 -16.84
CA TRP A 223 -12.04 2.12 -17.81
C TRP A 223 -13.02 0.98 -18.10
N LEU A 224 -13.67 0.43 -17.07
CA LEU A 224 -14.65 -0.64 -17.23
C LEU A 224 -15.92 -0.17 -17.95
N ALA A 225 -16.35 1.08 -17.75
CA ALA A 225 -17.43 1.65 -18.54
C ALA A 225 -17.08 1.69 -20.05
N LEU A 226 -15.83 2.02 -20.39
CA LEU A 226 -15.36 1.99 -21.78
C LEU A 226 -15.17 0.55 -22.30
N VAL A 227 -14.71 -0.40 -21.46
CA VAL A 227 -14.61 -1.83 -21.83
C VAL A 227 -15.95 -2.39 -22.31
N VAL A 228 -17.06 -1.99 -21.69
CA VAL A 228 -18.41 -2.39 -22.12
C VAL A 228 -18.70 -1.99 -23.57
N ALA A 229 -18.23 -0.82 -24.02
CA ALA A 229 -18.44 -0.32 -25.37
C ALA A 229 -17.31 -0.70 -26.36
N ALA A 230 -16.18 -1.23 -25.86
CA ALA A 230 -15.00 -1.53 -26.67
C ALA A 230 -15.26 -2.47 -27.87
N PRO A 231 -16.19 -3.44 -27.81
CA PRO A 231 -16.54 -4.25 -28.98
C PRO A 231 -17.00 -3.46 -30.21
N LEU A 232 -17.54 -2.24 -30.06
CA LEU A 232 -17.86 -1.34 -31.19
C LEU A 232 -16.66 -1.06 -32.08
N VAL A 233 -15.48 -0.96 -31.47
CA VAL A 233 -14.22 -0.64 -32.15
C VAL A 233 -13.54 -1.92 -32.61
N LEU A 234 -13.53 -2.97 -31.78
CA LEU A 234 -12.95 -4.27 -32.12
C LEU A 234 -13.56 -4.87 -33.40
N GLN A 235 -14.87 -4.71 -33.62
CA GLN A 235 -15.55 -5.19 -34.83
C GLN A 235 -15.01 -4.55 -36.13
N ARG A 236 -14.37 -3.39 -36.05
CA ARG A 236 -13.80 -2.66 -37.20
C ARG A 236 -12.29 -2.85 -37.33
N TRP A 237 -11.63 -3.25 -36.25
CA TRP A 237 -10.20 -3.48 -36.24
C TRP A 237 -9.85 -4.80 -36.93
N SER A 238 -8.61 -4.86 -37.45
CA SER A 238 -8.12 -6.09 -38.07
C SER A 238 -8.03 -7.22 -37.05
N ARG A 239 -8.12 -8.48 -37.52
CA ARG A 239 -7.94 -9.66 -36.66
C ARG A 239 -6.63 -9.62 -35.87
N ARG A 240 -5.55 -9.12 -36.49
CA ARG A 240 -4.24 -8.95 -35.83
C ARG A 240 -4.27 -7.90 -34.73
N GLY A 241 -4.93 -6.76 -34.97
CA GLY A 241 -5.11 -5.72 -33.96
C GLY A 241 -5.91 -6.23 -32.75
N ASN A 242 -7.01 -6.94 -33.01
CA ASN A 242 -7.80 -7.55 -31.94
C ASN A 242 -6.99 -8.59 -31.15
N ALA A 243 -6.28 -9.48 -31.85
CA ALA A 243 -5.40 -10.46 -31.20
C ALA A 243 -4.34 -9.78 -30.32
N ALA A 244 -3.70 -8.71 -30.80
CA ALA A 244 -2.73 -7.95 -30.03
C ALA A 244 -3.31 -7.37 -28.72
N VAL A 245 -4.55 -6.86 -28.74
CA VAL A 245 -5.23 -6.38 -27.52
C VAL A 245 -5.35 -7.51 -26.50
N PHE A 246 -5.93 -8.65 -26.88
CA PHE A 246 -6.15 -9.76 -25.94
C PHE A 246 -4.84 -10.40 -25.47
N VAL A 247 -3.86 -10.58 -26.36
CA VAL A 247 -2.54 -11.15 -26.01
C VAL A 247 -1.78 -10.22 -25.05
N LEU A 248 -1.74 -8.93 -25.32
CA LEU A 248 -1.03 -7.98 -24.45
C LEU A 248 -1.74 -7.77 -23.12
N ALA A 249 -3.08 -7.76 -23.10
CA ALA A 249 -3.84 -7.73 -21.85
C ALA A 249 -3.55 -8.98 -21.01
N GLY A 250 -3.64 -10.17 -21.62
CA GLY A 250 -3.33 -11.44 -20.94
C GLY A 250 -1.89 -11.53 -20.45
N PHE A 251 -0.92 -11.10 -21.27
CA PHE A 251 0.48 -11.00 -20.84
C PHE A 251 0.64 -10.03 -19.66
N GLY A 252 0.00 -8.86 -19.71
CA GLY A 252 0.01 -7.90 -18.60
C GLY A 252 -0.54 -8.50 -17.31
N LEU A 253 -1.65 -9.24 -17.37
CA LEU A 253 -2.22 -9.90 -16.20
C LEU A 253 -1.28 -10.99 -15.67
N LEU A 254 -0.67 -11.79 -16.56
CA LEU A 254 0.32 -12.80 -16.18
C LEU A 254 1.55 -12.17 -15.51
N CYS A 255 2.05 -11.04 -16.01
CA CYS A 255 3.13 -10.29 -15.36
C CYS A 255 2.72 -9.81 -13.97
N ALA A 256 1.50 -9.30 -13.82
CA ALA A 256 1.01 -8.78 -12.56
C ALA A 256 0.77 -9.91 -11.52
N LEU A 257 0.23 -11.06 -11.94
CA LEU A 257 0.16 -12.28 -11.14
C LEU A 257 1.56 -12.82 -10.81
N GLY A 258 2.49 -12.78 -11.76
CA GLY A 258 3.89 -13.15 -11.55
C GLY A 258 4.58 -12.28 -10.50
N PHE A 259 4.30 -10.97 -10.49
CA PHE A 259 4.77 -10.06 -9.44
C PHE A 259 4.22 -10.45 -8.06
N LEU A 260 2.92 -10.76 -7.95
CA LEU A 260 2.34 -11.24 -6.69
C LEU A 260 2.97 -12.57 -6.25
N ALA A 261 3.20 -13.50 -7.16
CA ALA A 261 3.90 -14.76 -6.86
C ALA A 261 5.33 -14.53 -6.34
N VAL A 262 6.06 -13.58 -6.94
CA VAL A 262 7.38 -13.14 -6.45
C VAL A 262 7.28 -12.51 -5.06
N ALA A 263 6.31 -11.63 -4.83
CA ALA A 263 6.11 -10.95 -3.55
C ALA A 263 5.69 -11.89 -2.41
N SER A 264 4.94 -12.94 -2.74
CA SER A 264 4.53 -13.98 -1.79
C SER A 264 5.60 -15.04 -1.54
N SER A 265 6.68 -15.10 -2.34
CA SER A 265 7.76 -16.07 -2.18
C SER A 265 8.92 -15.51 -1.36
N PRO A 266 9.24 -16.05 -0.16
CA PRO A 266 10.38 -15.60 0.62
C PRO A 266 11.71 -15.67 -0.16
N ALA A 267 11.95 -16.76 -0.90
CA ALA A 267 13.17 -16.94 -1.67
C ALA A 267 13.33 -15.91 -2.79
N MET A 268 12.25 -15.54 -3.47
CA MET A 268 12.31 -14.52 -4.54
C MET A 268 12.42 -13.11 -3.96
N ARG A 269 11.70 -12.80 -2.87
CA ARG A 269 11.87 -11.52 -2.16
C ARG A 269 13.29 -11.32 -1.67
N LEU A 270 13.92 -12.35 -1.11
CA LEU A 270 15.30 -12.31 -0.65
C LEU A 270 16.27 -11.90 -1.77
N ARG A 271 16.06 -12.42 -2.99
CA ARG A 271 16.86 -12.04 -4.17
C ARG A 271 16.70 -10.57 -4.55
N LEU A 272 15.52 -10.00 -4.29
CA LEU A 272 15.19 -8.60 -4.58
C LEU A 272 15.48 -7.65 -3.43
N ALA A 273 15.94 -8.12 -2.27
CA ALA A 273 16.11 -7.33 -1.05
C ALA A 273 17.00 -6.07 -1.23
N ASP A 274 17.94 -6.06 -2.16
CA ASP A 274 18.82 -4.92 -2.49
C ASP A 274 18.34 -4.10 -3.70
N SER A 275 17.11 -4.32 -4.16
CA SER A 275 16.54 -3.70 -5.36
C SER A 275 15.35 -2.80 -5.02
N ARG A 276 15.06 -1.87 -5.93
CA ARG A 276 13.83 -1.06 -5.85
C ARG A 276 12.55 -1.88 -6.10
N ALA A 277 12.69 -3.10 -6.61
CA ALA A 277 11.57 -4.01 -6.84
C ALA A 277 11.21 -4.86 -5.61
N TYR A 278 11.86 -4.65 -4.46
CA TYR A 278 11.55 -5.35 -3.22
C TYR A 278 10.13 -5.00 -2.73
N PRO A 279 9.23 -5.99 -2.61
CA PRO A 279 7.84 -5.75 -2.20
C PRO A 279 7.74 -5.71 -0.67
N ALA A 280 8.13 -4.58 -0.08
CA ALA A 280 8.25 -4.41 1.37
C ALA A 280 6.94 -4.70 2.13
N ASP A 281 5.80 -4.30 1.57
CA ASP A 281 4.48 -4.45 2.20
C ASP A 281 4.02 -5.91 2.30
N PHE A 282 4.66 -6.82 1.54
CA PHE A 282 4.39 -8.26 1.60
C PHE A 282 5.31 -9.00 2.58
N ALA A 283 6.34 -8.34 3.10
CA ALA A 283 7.40 -8.96 3.89
C ALA A 283 7.14 -8.89 5.41
N GLY A 284 7.79 -9.80 6.15
CA GLY A 284 7.86 -9.77 7.61
C GLY A 284 6.66 -10.35 8.36
N TRP A 285 5.44 -10.13 7.89
CA TRP A 285 4.22 -10.44 8.65
C TRP A 285 4.12 -11.91 9.10
N GLN A 286 4.56 -12.85 8.26
CA GLN A 286 4.59 -14.29 8.61
C GLN A 286 5.60 -14.61 9.71
N ALA A 287 6.76 -13.93 9.72
CA ALA A 287 7.81 -14.16 10.70
C ALA A 287 7.38 -13.63 12.09
N ILE A 288 6.81 -12.42 12.13
CA ILE A 288 6.27 -11.88 13.39
C ILE A 288 5.06 -12.68 13.87
N ALA A 289 4.19 -13.15 12.97
CA ALA A 289 3.10 -14.07 13.31
C ALA A 289 3.60 -15.39 13.94
N ALA A 290 4.62 -16.00 13.34
CA ALA A 290 5.23 -17.22 13.86
C ALA A 290 5.87 -17.01 15.24
N HIS A 291 6.49 -15.84 15.47
CA HIS A 291 7.00 -15.46 16.78
C HIS A 291 5.87 -15.26 17.79
N ALA A 292 4.81 -14.55 17.42
CA ALA A 292 3.69 -14.26 18.31
C ALA A 292 2.96 -15.52 18.81
N ARG A 293 2.84 -16.55 17.95
CA ARG A 293 2.24 -17.84 18.31
C ARG A 293 3.00 -18.65 19.37
N GLN A 294 4.25 -18.29 19.66
CA GLN A 294 5.05 -18.95 20.70
C GLN A 294 4.65 -18.50 22.11
N PHE A 295 3.85 -17.44 22.23
CA PHE A 295 3.42 -16.88 23.50
C PHE A 295 2.03 -17.37 23.90
N PRO A 296 1.73 -17.41 25.22
CA PRO A 296 0.41 -17.76 25.73
C PRO A 296 -0.72 -16.91 25.14
N GLY A 297 -1.90 -17.51 25.03
CA GLY A 297 -3.07 -16.88 24.42
C GLY A 297 -3.56 -15.61 25.13
N ASP A 298 -3.25 -15.43 26.40
CA ASP A 298 -3.60 -14.28 27.24
C ASP A 298 -2.52 -13.17 27.22
N THR A 299 -1.46 -13.33 26.42
CA THR A 299 -0.42 -12.31 26.26
C THR A 299 -1.02 -11.02 25.71
N GLN A 300 -0.76 -9.90 26.40
CA GLN A 300 -1.17 -8.57 25.94
C GLN A 300 -0.17 -8.05 24.91
N TRP A 301 -0.65 -7.79 23.68
CA TRP A 301 0.18 -7.29 22.59
C TRP A 301 -0.06 -5.81 22.35
N VAL A 302 1.04 -5.07 22.15
CA VAL A 302 1.03 -3.69 21.70
C VAL A 302 1.89 -3.58 20.45
N ALA A 303 1.32 -3.06 19.36
CA ALA A 303 2.03 -2.80 18.11
C ALA A 303 2.43 -1.33 17.99
N SER A 304 3.51 -1.04 17.26
CA SER A 304 3.97 0.33 16.98
C SER A 304 3.01 1.16 16.15
N ASP A 305 2.18 0.53 15.32
CA ASP A 305 1.31 1.19 14.34
C ASP A 305 0.18 0.25 13.89
N PHE A 306 -0.80 0.82 13.18
CA PHE A 306 -2.00 0.11 12.77
C PHE A 306 -1.75 -1.01 11.75
N GLU A 307 -0.70 -0.94 10.94
CA GLU A 307 -0.40 -1.96 9.93
C GLU A 307 0.10 -3.22 10.59
N LEU A 308 1.08 -3.08 11.49
CA LEU A 308 1.57 -4.18 12.30
C LEU A 308 0.47 -4.77 13.19
N ALA A 309 -0.37 -3.91 13.79
CA ALA A 309 -1.50 -4.36 14.59
C ALA A 309 -2.49 -5.22 13.78
N ALA A 310 -2.83 -4.78 12.56
CA ALA A 310 -3.73 -5.53 11.68
C ALA A 310 -3.13 -6.87 11.25
N GLN A 311 -1.82 -6.91 10.95
CA GLN A 311 -1.11 -8.15 10.60
C GLN A 311 -1.10 -9.15 11.77
N LEU A 312 -0.82 -8.67 12.99
CA LEU A 312 -0.85 -9.49 14.20
C LEU A 312 -2.26 -9.97 14.54
N SER A 313 -3.26 -9.09 14.44
CA SER A 313 -4.68 -9.43 14.64
C SER A 313 -5.12 -10.53 13.68
N PHE A 314 -4.83 -10.37 12.39
CA PHE A 314 -5.12 -11.39 11.36
C PHE A 314 -4.42 -12.72 11.66
N ALA A 315 -3.14 -12.67 12.04
CA ALA A 315 -2.36 -13.87 12.34
C ALA A 315 -2.82 -14.63 13.59
N MET A 316 -3.49 -13.94 14.50
CA MET A 316 -4.00 -14.45 15.77
C MET A 316 -5.54 -14.50 15.78
N GLU A 317 -6.14 -14.81 14.63
CA GLU A 317 -7.58 -15.12 14.48
C GLU A 317 -8.52 -13.97 14.90
N GLY A 318 -8.14 -12.73 14.60
CA GLY A 318 -8.97 -11.55 14.82
C GLY A 318 -8.92 -10.98 16.24
N ARG A 319 -7.90 -11.34 17.02
CA ARG A 319 -7.68 -10.74 18.36
C ARG A 319 -7.41 -9.25 18.26
N ASP A 320 -7.93 -8.52 19.24
CA ASP A 320 -7.69 -7.09 19.40
C ASP A 320 -6.24 -6.83 19.81
N ILE A 321 -5.54 -6.04 18.99
CA ILE A 321 -4.15 -5.63 19.23
C ILE A 321 -4.16 -4.14 19.54
N ARG A 322 -3.59 -3.79 20.69
CA ARG A 322 -3.44 -2.40 21.08
C ARG A 322 -2.36 -1.73 20.23
N VAL A 323 -2.52 -0.45 19.95
CA VAL A 323 -1.68 0.28 19.00
C VAL A 323 -1.13 1.54 19.65
N LEU A 324 0.19 1.73 19.58
CA LEU A 324 0.81 2.99 19.97
C LEU A 324 0.34 4.14 19.08
N ASP A 325 0.25 5.33 19.66
CA ASP A 325 0.07 6.53 18.87
C ASP A 325 1.31 6.79 18.01
N SER A 326 1.14 6.67 16.69
CA SER A 326 2.22 6.71 15.70
C SER A 326 1.86 7.68 14.57
N PRO A 327 2.86 8.40 14.02
CA PRO A 327 2.66 9.25 12.84
C PRO A 327 1.99 8.50 11.66
N LEU A 328 2.20 7.19 11.52
CA LEU A 328 1.56 6.39 10.47
C LEU A 328 0.05 6.26 10.67
N ASN A 329 -0.43 6.13 11.91
CA ASN A 329 -1.86 6.05 12.21
C ASN A 329 -2.57 7.33 11.76
N HIS A 330 -1.94 8.50 11.99
CA HIS A 330 -2.45 9.78 11.54
C HIS A 330 -2.32 9.96 10.03
N LYS A 331 -1.16 9.61 9.45
CA LYS A 331 -0.91 9.67 8.00
C LYS A 331 -1.96 8.91 7.20
N HIS A 332 -2.45 7.78 7.71
CA HIS A 332 -3.44 6.93 7.05
C HIS A 332 -4.88 7.12 7.58
N GLY A 333 -5.13 8.13 8.42
CA GLY A 333 -6.47 8.45 8.92
C GLY A 333 -7.07 7.38 9.83
N ARG A 334 -6.23 6.55 10.46
CA ARG A 334 -6.61 5.41 11.30
C ARG A 334 -6.69 5.77 12.79
N ALA A 335 -6.11 6.90 13.21
CA ALA A 335 -6.07 7.30 14.62
C ALA A 335 -7.48 7.40 15.27
N ALA A 336 -8.42 8.11 14.63
CA ALA A 336 -9.78 8.24 15.14
C ALA A 336 -10.52 6.89 15.24
N GLN A 337 -10.31 6.01 14.25
CA GLN A 337 -10.88 4.67 14.26
C GLN A 337 -10.30 3.80 15.38
N LEU A 338 -8.99 3.85 15.61
CA LEU A 338 -8.36 3.10 16.69
C LEU A 338 -8.84 3.57 18.07
N ALA A 339 -9.07 4.88 18.24
CA ALA A 339 -9.65 5.42 19.46
C ALA A 339 -11.10 4.94 19.68
N GLU A 340 -11.93 4.97 18.63
CA GLU A 340 -13.32 4.51 18.69
C GLU A 340 -13.44 3.01 18.97
N TRP A 341 -12.55 2.22 18.38
CA TRP A 341 -12.45 0.79 18.68
C TRP A 341 -11.85 0.50 20.06
N GLY A 342 -11.42 1.55 20.77
CA GLY A 342 -10.69 1.43 22.02
C GLY A 342 -9.48 0.53 21.87
N LEU A 343 -8.74 0.64 20.76
CA LEU A 343 -7.49 -0.08 20.50
C LEU A 343 -6.26 0.82 20.64
N ASP A 344 -6.44 2.13 20.74
CA ASP A 344 -5.36 3.04 21.09
C ASP A 344 -4.77 2.66 22.46
N TRP A 345 -3.45 2.51 22.50
CA TRP A 345 -2.73 2.24 23.72
C TRP A 345 -2.35 3.57 24.39
N LYS A 346 -2.59 3.67 25.71
CA LYS A 346 -2.14 4.79 26.53
C LYS A 346 -1.32 4.30 27.72
N PRO A 347 -0.31 5.07 28.17
CA PRO A 347 0.39 4.78 29.41
C PRO A 347 -0.60 4.65 30.58
N GLY A 348 -0.53 3.55 31.33
CA GLY A 348 -1.42 3.29 32.47
C GLY A 348 -2.76 2.64 32.13
N ALA A 349 -3.10 2.44 30.85
CA ALA A 349 -4.32 1.75 30.42
C ALA A 349 -4.25 0.20 30.52
N ILE A 350 -3.30 -0.34 31.30
CA ILE A 350 -2.96 -1.77 31.31
C ILE A 350 -3.52 -2.46 32.56
N SER A 351 -4.13 -3.64 32.38
CA SER A 351 -4.31 -4.64 33.45
C SER A 351 -2.96 -5.04 34.08
N PRO A 352 -2.91 -5.43 35.36
CA PRO A 352 -1.66 -5.82 36.01
C PRO A 352 -1.01 -7.02 35.29
N GLY A 353 0.05 -6.77 34.50
CA GLY A 353 0.78 -7.82 33.77
C GLY A 353 1.82 -7.27 32.80
N PRO A 354 2.80 -8.09 32.39
CA PRO A 354 3.78 -7.71 31.36
C PRO A 354 3.12 -7.69 29.98
N ILE A 355 3.42 -6.66 29.18
CA ILE A 355 3.00 -6.55 27.79
C ILE A 355 4.11 -7.00 26.85
N MET A 356 3.73 -7.53 25.70
CA MET A 356 4.61 -7.75 24.56
C MET A 356 4.47 -6.60 23.58
N PHE A 357 5.44 -5.69 23.60
CA PHE A 357 5.51 -4.58 22.65
C PHE A 357 6.32 -4.99 21.42
N VAL A 358 5.77 -4.74 20.23
CA VAL A 358 6.43 -5.00 18.95
C VAL A 358 6.58 -3.70 18.19
N LEU A 359 7.82 -3.39 17.84
CA LEU A 359 8.19 -2.25 17.01
C LEU A 359 8.53 -2.71 15.59
N ASP A 360 7.84 -2.18 14.59
CA ASP A 360 8.26 -2.23 13.19
C ASP A 360 9.31 -1.14 12.92
N ASP A 361 10.58 -1.50 13.03
CA ASP A 361 11.70 -0.59 12.79
C ASP A 361 11.75 -0.11 11.33
N SER A 362 11.25 -0.92 10.41
CA SER A 362 11.33 -0.65 8.98
C SER A 362 10.24 0.32 8.51
N ALA A 363 9.17 0.47 9.29
CA ALA A 363 8.13 1.46 9.05
C ALA A 363 8.61 2.90 9.29
N THR A 364 9.68 3.09 10.07
CA THR A 364 10.29 4.40 10.31
C THR A 364 11.54 4.59 9.44
N PRO A 365 11.58 5.62 8.56
CA PRO A 365 12.77 5.93 7.76
C PRO A 365 13.99 6.17 8.65
N MET A 366 15.17 5.70 8.23
CA MET A 366 16.42 5.78 9.01
C MET A 366 16.62 7.15 9.68
N LYS A 367 16.49 8.24 8.91
CA LYS A 367 16.67 9.63 9.38
C LYS A 367 15.76 10.04 10.54
N ALA A 368 14.63 9.37 10.76
CA ALA A 368 13.64 9.69 11.80
C ALA A 368 13.69 8.70 12.98
N ARG A 369 14.54 7.66 12.92
CA ARG A 369 14.55 6.60 13.93
C ARG A 369 15.02 7.06 15.30
N LEU A 370 16.01 7.96 15.36
CA LEU A 370 16.50 8.48 16.64
C LEU A 370 15.38 9.16 17.44
N ASP A 371 14.67 10.11 16.81
CA ASP A 371 13.55 10.81 17.45
C ASP A 371 12.41 9.87 17.83
N ALA A 372 12.11 8.89 16.98
CA ALA A 372 11.11 7.87 17.24
C ALA A 372 11.49 6.99 18.45
N TYR A 373 12.75 6.58 18.56
CA TYR A 373 13.26 5.82 19.70
C TYR A 373 13.21 6.64 20.99
N HIS A 374 13.58 7.92 20.96
CA HIS A 374 13.40 8.80 22.11
C HIS A 374 11.93 8.96 22.51
N ALA A 375 11.01 9.01 21.54
CA ALA A 375 9.58 9.03 21.81
C ALA A 375 9.11 7.76 22.51
N LEU A 376 9.60 6.59 22.11
CA LEU A 376 9.33 5.32 22.79
C LEU A 376 9.90 5.34 24.22
N CYS A 377 11.11 5.84 24.43
CA CYS A 377 11.70 5.97 25.77
C CYS A 377 10.93 6.95 26.68
N ARG A 378 10.31 7.99 26.12
CA ARG A 378 9.41 8.88 26.89
C ARG A 378 8.18 8.12 27.40
N GLN A 379 7.70 7.13 26.66
CA GLN A 379 6.54 6.32 27.03
C GLN A 379 6.90 5.16 27.97
N PHE A 380 7.93 4.38 27.62
CA PHE A 380 8.28 3.14 28.32
C PHE A 380 9.46 3.25 29.29
N GLY A 381 10.22 4.35 29.24
CA GLY A 381 11.49 4.48 29.96
C GLY A 381 12.62 3.79 29.21
N ALA A 382 13.64 3.32 29.95
CA ALA A 382 14.71 2.53 29.34
C ALA A 382 14.15 1.23 28.75
N LEU A 383 14.31 1.00 27.44
CA LEU A 383 13.82 -0.23 26.83
C LEU A 383 14.74 -1.40 27.26
N PRO A 384 14.17 -2.57 27.63
CA PRO A 384 14.97 -3.76 27.88
C PRO A 384 15.63 -4.25 26.58
N PRO A 385 16.62 -5.15 26.66
CA PRO A 385 17.16 -5.83 25.48
C PRO A 385 16.03 -6.43 24.63
N ALA A 386 16.05 -6.14 23.33
CA ALA A 386 15.02 -6.58 22.40
C ALA A 386 15.28 -7.99 21.88
N GLY A 387 14.23 -8.76 21.64
CA GLY A 387 14.26 -9.80 20.61
C GLY A 387 14.28 -9.15 19.23
N VAL A 388 15.12 -9.66 18.32
CA VAL A 388 15.23 -9.13 16.95
C VAL A 388 14.71 -10.15 15.97
N ILE A 389 13.74 -9.75 15.16
CA ILE A 389 13.27 -10.54 14.02
C ILE A 389 13.72 -9.80 12.76
N SER A 390 14.67 -10.40 12.05
CA SER A 390 15.22 -9.86 10.81
C SER A 390 14.75 -10.71 9.64
N VAL A 391 14.14 -10.06 8.65
CA VAL A 391 13.61 -10.69 7.44
C VAL A 391 14.26 -10.05 6.22
N ASP A 392 14.55 -10.90 5.23
CA ASP A 392 15.13 -10.52 3.95
C ASP A 392 16.41 -9.65 4.14
N HIS A 393 17.36 -10.16 4.93
CA HIS A 393 18.62 -9.49 5.28
C HIS A 393 18.44 -8.13 5.98
N GLY A 394 17.42 -8.01 6.83
CA GLY A 394 17.13 -6.81 7.62
C GLY A 394 16.45 -5.69 6.84
N ARG A 395 15.92 -6.00 5.63
CA ARG A 395 15.03 -5.09 4.89
C ARG A 395 13.69 -4.90 5.59
N LYS A 396 13.24 -5.92 6.30
CA LYS A 396 12.14 -5.83 7.26
C LYS A 396 12.65 -6.32 8.61
N ARG A 397 12.48 -5.51 9.65
CA ARG A 397 13.01 -5.76 10.99
C ARG A 397 12.00 -5.37 12.04
N TYR A 398 11.77 -6.28 12.98
CA TYR A 398 10.95 -6.04 14.16
C TYR A 398 11.79 -6.18 15.42
N PHE A 399 11.52 -5.31 16.40
CA PHE A 399 12.01 -5.47 17.76
C PHE A 399 10.87 -5.88 18.68
N THR A 400 11.08 -6.92 19.48
CA THR A 400 10.10 -7.41 20.45
C THR A 400 10.59 -7.18 21.86
N TYR A 401 9.73 -6.61 22.70
CA TYR A 401 10.06 -6.22 24.06
C TYR A 401 9.02 -6.76 25.03
N ARG A 402 9.50 -7.41 26.10
CA ARG A 402 8.68 -7.70 27.27
C ARG A 402 8.74 -6.50 28.21
N ILE A 403 7.71 -5.65 28.19
CA ILE A 403 7.65 -4.44 29.01
C ILE A 403 6.83 -4.74 30.27
N GLY A 404 7.36 -4.36 31.43
CA GLY A 404 6.64 -4.47 32.71
C GLY A 404 5.59 -3.37 32.89
N ALA A 405 4.71 -3.54 33.88
CA ALA A 405 3.65 -2.56 34.18
C ALA A 405 4.19 -1.18 34.61
N ALA A 406 5.37 -1.15 35.25
CA ALA A 406 6.03 0.09 35.65
C ALA A 406 7.06 0.54 34.60
N ARG A 407 7.09 1.85 34.35
CA ARG A 407 8.11 2.50 33.52
C ARG A 407 9.50 2.19 34.08
N ARG A 408 10.42 1.72 33.24
CA ARG A 408 11.77 1.38 33.69
C ARG A 408 12.57 2.65 33.93
N ALA A 409 13.12 2.80 35.13
CA ALA A 409 14.01 3.90 35.48
C ALA A 409 15.34 3.80 34.71
N GLY A 410 15.94 4.95 34.40
CA GLY A 410 17.23 5.05 33.71
C GLY A 410 17.20 5.98 32.49
N ALA A 411 18.37 6.20 31.91
CA ALA A 411 18.51 6.89 30.63
C ALA A 411 17.85 6.10 29.49
N CYS A 412 17.54 6.76 28.37
CA CYS A 412 16.95 6.11 27.22
C CYS A 412 17.91 5.06 26.64
N THR A 413 17.56 3.79 26.79
CA THR A 413 18.19 2.67 26.06
C THR A 413 17.27 2.30 24.91
N ALA A 414 17.78 2.28 23.68
CA ALA A 414 17.02 1.99 22.46
C ALA A 414 17.83 1.12 21.49
N PRO A 415 17.24 0.61 20.38
CA PRO A 415 17.98 -0.15 19.38
C PRO A 415 19.17 0.59 18.79
N ALA A 416 20.14 -0.18 18.32
CA ALA A 416 21.32 0.36 17.67
C ALA A 416 21.01 0.90 16.26
N LEU A 417 21.62 2.03 15.93
CA LEU A 417 21.66 2.60 14.59
C LEU A 417 23.04 2.37 14.00
N SER A 418 23.09 1.98 12.73
CA SER A 418 24.35 1.71 12.06
C SER A 418 24.27 1.86 10.55
N TRP A 419 25.45 2.00 9.96
CA TRP A 419 25.64 2.09 8.52
C TRP A 419 27.02 1.58 8.11
N ILE A 420 27.09 0.91 6.95
CA ILE A 420 28.35 0.50 6.31
C ILE A 420 28.63 1.52 5.20
N ASP A 421 29.70 2.30 5.34
CA ASP A 421 30.12 3.30 4.36
C ASP A 421 30.92 2.66 3.22
N SER A 422 31.82 1.74 3.58
CA SER A 422 32.64 0.96 2.65
C SER A 422 32.61 -0.51 3.05
N PRO A 423 32.55 -1.45 2.08
CA PRO A 423 32.35 -1.22 0.65
C PRO A 423 30.95 -0.65 0.35
N ALA A 424 30.76 0.00 -0.80
CA ALA A 424 29.42 0.48 -1.21
C ALA A 424 28.51 -0.69 -1.61
N PRO A 425 27.17 -0.57 -1.50
CA PRO A 425 26.24 -1.60 -1.96
C PRO A 425 26.49 -2.00 -3.43
N LYS A 426 26.51 -3.30 -3.69
CA LYS A 426 26.76 -3.96 -4.99
C LYS A 426 28.16 -3.74 -5.58
N SER A 427 29.08 -3.14 -4.84
CA SER A 427 30.46 -2.99 -5.30
C SER A 427 31.16 -4.35 -5.42
N ARG A 428 32.16 -4.40 -6.30
CA ARG A 428 33.03 -5.56 -6.45
C ARG A 428 34.31 -5.31 -5.64
N VAL A 429 34.64 -6.24 -4.76
CA VAL A 429 35.86 -6.22 -3.94
C VAL A 429 36.73 -7.43 -4.29
N ARG A 430 38.05 -7.31 -4.12
CA ARG A 430 39.05 -8.36 -4.42
C ARG A 430 40.17 -8.34 -3.40
N GLY A 431 40.84 -9.47 -3.22
CA GLY A 431 41.95 -9.60 -2.27
C GLY A 431 41.55 -9.12 -0.87
N ARG A 432 42.40 -8.33 -0.24
CA ARG A 432 42.08 -7.67 1.03
C ARG A 432 41.35 -6.37 0.79
N PHE A 433 40.24 -6.17 1.48
CA PHE A 433 39.43 -4.95 1.35
C PHE A 433 38.97 -4.47 2.73
N ASP A 434 38.78 -3.15 2.83
CA ASP A 434 38.37 -2.51 4.08
C ASP A 434 36.85 -2.38 4.17
N VAL A 435 36.36 -2.68 5.36
CA VAL A 435 34.99 -2.45 5.79
C VAL A 435 35.02 -1.36 6.85
N ALA A 436 34.29 -0.28 6.62
CA ALA A 436 34.24 0.86 7.52
C ALA A 436 32.84 1.47 7.56
N GLY A 437 32.51 2.10 8.68
CA GLY A 437 31.22 2.74 8.88
C GLY A 437 31.08 3.25 10.30
N TRP A 438 29.83 3.40 10.74
CA TRP A 438 29.49 3.81 12.09
C TRP A 438 28.38 2.96 12.68
N ALA A 439 28.37 2.85 14.01
CA ALA A 439 27.32 2.22 14.76
C ALA A 439 27.24 2.86 16.16
N PHE A 440 26.05 3.09 16.67
CA PHE A 440 25.84 3.64 18.02
C PHE A 440 24.52 3.15 18.61
N LYS A 441 24.38 3.22 19.93
CA LYS A 441 23.22 2.78 20.71
C LYS A 441 22.96 3.75 21.86
N GLU A 442 21.73 4.29 21.91
CA GLU A 442 21.32 5.26 22.92
C GLU A 442 21.53 4.75 24.36
N GLY A 443 21.99 5.65 25.23
CA GLY A 443 22.16 5.48 26.68
C GLY A 443 23.29 4.55 27.11
N THR A 444 23.39 3.36 26.51
CA THR A 444 24.31 2.29 26.94
C THR A 444 25.57 2.25 26.10
N GLY A 445 25.50 2.66 24.83
CA GLY A 445 26.59 2.52 23.89
C GLY A 445 26.88 1.07 23.50
N LEU A 446 27.73 0.92 22.50
CA LEU A 446 28.21 -0.38 22.03
C LEU A 446 29.53 -0.76 22.70
N SER A 447 29.67 -2.05 23.01
CA SER A 447 30.91 -2.67 23.50
C SER A 447 31.78 -3.16 22.34
N LYS A 448 31.16 -3.73 21.29
CA LYS A 448 31.86 -4.22 20.09
C LYS A 448 30.95 -4.31 18.87
N VAL A 449 31.59 -4.35 17.69
CA VAL A 449 30.95 -4.53 16.39
C VAL A 449 31.63 -5.66 15.63
N GLU A 450 30.87 -6.66 15.20
CA GLU A 450 31.33 -7.76 14.35
C GLU A 450 30.81 -7.55 12.93
N ILE A 451 31.67 -7.78 11.92
CA ILE A 451 31.25 -7.79 10.53
C ILE A 451 30.72 -9.18 10.21
N LEU A 452 29.53 -9.24 9.63
CA LEU A 452 28.88 -10.46 9.18
C LEU A 452 29.03 -10.61 7.66
N VAL A 453 29.28 -11.83 7.18
CA VAL A 453 29.13 -12.22 5.78
C VAL A 453 28.15 -13.39 5.74
N ASP A 454 27.06 -13.23 5.00
CA ASP A 454 25.95 -14.20 4.90
C ASP A 454 25.40 -14.63 6.28
N GLY A 455 25.36 -13.67 7.21
CA GLY A 455 24.87 -13.86 8.58
C GLY A 455 25.89 -14.47 9.56
N GLN A 456 27.08 -14.84 9.09
CA GLN A 456 28.14 -15.39 9.92
C GLN A 456 29.18 -14.34 10.29
N PRO A 457 29.61 -14.25 11.56
CA PRO A 457 30.66 -13.33 11.97
C PRO A 457 32.00 -13.73 11.36
N VAL A 458 32.62 -12.82 10.62
CA VAL A 458 33.91 -13.07 9.95
C VAL A 458 35.08 -12.30 10.56
N VAL A 459 34.84 -11.11 11.11
CA VAL A 459 35.87 -10.29 11.74
C VAL A 459 35.30 -9.39 12.83
N LEU A 460 36.03 -9.25 13.93
CA LEU A 460 35.77 -8.24 14.95
C LEU A 460 36.35 -6.90 14.48
N ALA A 461 35.51 -5.87 14.37
CA ALA A 461 35.96 -4.56 13.92
C ALA A 461 36.65 -3.78 15.03
N ARG A 462 37.63 -2.95 14.66
CA ARG A 462 38.17 -1.92 15.55
C ARG A 462 37.13 -0.80 15.68
N TYR A 463 36.37 -0.84 16.77
CA TYR A 463 35.36 0.16 17.13
C TYR A 463 35.98 1.30 17.96
N GLY A 464 35.30 2.45 18.04
CA GLY A 464 35.78 3.62 18.80
C GLY A 464 36.52 4.66 17.96
N ILE A 465 36.39 4.62 16.63
CA ILE A 465 37.01 5.60 15.72
C ILE A 465 36.23 6.90 15.76
N SER A 466 36.91 8.03 15.87
CA SER A 466 36.27 9.35 15.93
C SER A 466 35.58 9.70 14.61
N MET A 467 34.28 10.00 14.65
CA MET A 467 33.45 10.43 13.53
C MET A 467 32.57 11.63 13.93
N PRO A 468 33.16 12.85 14.02
CA PRO A 468 32.44 14.05 14.45
C PRO A 468 31.31 14.45 13.51
N ASN A 469 31.40 14.11 12.22
CA ASN A 469 30.34 14.28 11.23
C ASN A 469 29.08 13.46 11.59
N VAL A 470 29.24 12.23 12.08
CA VAL A 470 28.12 11.37 12.49
C VAL A 470 27.45 11.95 13.74
N ALA A 471 28.23 12.39 14.74
CA ALA A 471 27.70 13.10 15.91
C ALA A 471 26.99 14.42 15.52
N GLY A 472 27.52 15.14 14.53
CA GLY A 472 26.94 16.38 14.02
C GLY A 472 25.65 16.17 13.21
N TYR A 473 25.45 15.01 12.59
CA TYR A 473 24.19 14.65 11.94
C TYR A 473 23.15 14.15 12.95
N TRP A 474 23.55 13.24 13.85
CA TRP A 474 22.71 12.67 14.91
C TRP A 474 22.72 13.53 16.18
N LYS A 475 22.51 14.83 16.02
CA LYS A 475 22.40 15.75 17.15
C LYS A 475 21.27 15.30 18.08
N GLY A 476 21.55 15.28 19.38
CA GLY A 476 20.61 14.81 20.40
C GLY A 476 20.77 13.34 20.77
N SER A 477 21.62 12.56 20.08
CA SER A 477 22.00 11.22 20.54
C SER A 477 22.59 11.27 21.96
N THR A 478 22.22 10.29 22.77
CA THR A 478 22.70 10.07 24.13
C THR A 478 23.70 8.92 24.23
N ASP A 479 24.20 8.40 23.09
CA ASP A 479 25.24 7.37 23.09
C ASP A 479 26.54 7.92 23.75
N PRO A 480 27.05 7.25 24.80
CA PRO A 480 28.21 7.73 25.57
C PRO A 480 29.54 7.68 24.80
N ASN A 481 29.60 6.96 23.68
CA ASN A 481 30.78 6.85 22.85
C ASN A 481 30.92 8.02 21.87
N HIS A 482 29.89 8.81 21.60
CA HIS A 482 30.03 9.94 20.66
C HIS A 482 31.17 10.89 21.07
N PRO A 483 32.02 11.34 20.12
CA PRO A 483 31.97 11.10 18.67
C PRO A 483 32.69 9.81 18.19
N ARG A 484 33.21 8.97 19.09
CA ARG A 484 33.95 7.73 18.80
C ARG A 484 33.02 6.54 18.47
N VAL A 485 32.22 6.69 17.41
CA VAL A 485 31.22 5.70 16.97
C VAL A 485 31.57 5.00 15.65
N GLY A 486 32.74 5.30 15.09
CA GLY A 486 33.23 4.67 13.87
C GLY A 486 33.80 3.27 14.13
N PHE A 487 33.73 2.42 13.11
CA PHE A 487 34.39 1.12 13.08
C PHE A 487 35.21 0.94 11.79
N SER A 488 36.27 0.11 11.87
CA SER A 488 37.02 -0.34 10.69
C SER A 488 37.48 -1.78 10.86
N ALA A 489 37.45 -2.57 9.79
CA ALA A 489 38.02 -3.90 9.70
C ALA A 489 38.60 -4.16 8.31
N THR A 490 39.59 -5.04 8.19
CA THR A 490 40.08 -5.51 6.89
C THR A 490 39.71 -6.99 6.75
N ILE A 491 39.02 -7.32 5.67
CA ILE A 491 38.63 -8.71 5.35
C ILE A 491 39.56 -9.23 4.25
N ASP A 492 40.03 -10.46 4.43
CA ASP A 492 40.72 -11.19 3.39
C ASP A 492 39.70 -11.91 2.49
N GLY A 493 39.37 -11.29 1.37
CA GLY A 493 38.40 -11.81 0.41
C GLY A 493 38.82 -13.13 -0.23
N ALA A 494 40.10 -13.51 -0.17
CA ALA A 494 40.55 -14.83 -0.64
C ALA A 494 40.03 -15.98 0.24
N LYS A 495 39.57 -15.69 1.46
CA LYS A 495 38.92 -16.66 2.37
C LYS A 495 37.41 -16.77 2.17
N LEU A 496 36.85 -15.99 1.24
CA LEU A 496 35.44 -16.00 0.90
C LEU A 496 35.29 -16.59 -0.49
N GLU A 497 34.21 -17.35 -0.69
CA GLU A 497 33.88 -17.87 -2.02
C GLU A 497 33.70 -16.71 -3.02
N PRO A 498 34.20 -16.82 -4.27
CA PRO A 498 33.90 -15.83 -5.30
C PRO A 498 32.40 -15.80 -5.60
N GLY A 499 31.78 -14.63 -5.52
CA GLY A 499 30.33 -14.57 -5.68
C GLY A 499 29.66 -13.35 -5.10
N SER A 500 28.35 -13.43 -4.96
CA SER A 500 27.51 -12.41 -4.34
C SER A 500 27.28 -12.78 -2.87
N HIS A 501 27.61 -11.86 -1.97
CA HIS A 501 27.48 -12.06 -0.53
C HIS A 501 26.70 -10.91 0.11
N TRP A 502 26.14 -11.15 1.28
CA TRP A 502 25.49 -10.13 2.10
C TRP A 502 26.36 -9.76 3.28
N MET A 503 26.77 -8.49 3.33
CA MET A 503 27.60 -7.94 4.39
C MET A 503 26.75 -7.17 5.38
N GLY A 504 26.78 -7.55 6.65
CA GLY A 504 26.01 -6.91 7.72
C GLY A 504 26.87 -6.63 8.95
N LEU A 505 26.24 -6.13 10.00
CA LEU A 505 26.87 -5.84 11.29
C LEU A 505 26.12 -6.57 12.39
N ARG A 506 26.86 -7.14 13.35
CA ARG A 506 26.34 -7.55 14.65
C ARG A 506 26.87 -6.61 15.71
N MET A 507 25.97 -5.90 16.35
CA MET A 507 26.27 -4.87 17.34
C MET A 507 26.00 -5.43 18.73
N HIS A 508 26.96 -5.30 19.63
CA HIS A 508 26.85 -5.74 21.01
C HIS A 508 26.78 -4.52 21.92
N GLY A 509 25.68 -4.35 22.66
CA GLY A 509 25.50 -3.26 23.62
C GLY A 509 26.23 -3.53 24.94
N ASN A 510 26.52 -2.47 25.69
CA ASN A 510 27.03 -2.61 27.08
C ASN A 510 25.96 -3.15 28.05
N ASP A 511 24.69 -3.19 27.62
CA ASP A 511 23.56 -3.79 28.33
C ASP A 511 23.38 -5.29 28.04
N GLY A 512 24.29 -5.90 27.27
CA GLY A 512 24.22 -7.31 26.85
C GLY A 512 23.29 -7.58 25.66
N SER A 513 22.69 -6.55 25.06
CA SER A 513 21.93 -6.71 23.82
C SER A 513 22.83 -7.09 22.65
N VAL A 514 22.30 -7.95 21.76
CA VAL A 514 22.96 -8.34 20.51
C VAL A 514 21.98 -8.09 19.38
N GLU A 515 22.35 -7.20 18.46
CA GLU A 515 21.47 -6.72 17.39
C GLU A 515 22.14 -6.86 16.03
N ASP A 516 21.50 -7.60 15.13
CA ASP A 516 21.93 -7.66 13.73
C ASP A 516 21.32 -6.49 12.93
N GLY A 517 22.19 -5.76 12.24
CA GLY A 517 21.84 -4.65 11.35
C GLY A 517 21.35 -5.12 9.98
N PRO A 518 20.74 -4.23 9.17
CA PRO A 518 20.50 -4.49 7.75
C PRO A 518 21.82 -4.81 7.03
N ALA A 519 21.78 -5.79 6.13
CA ALA A 519 22.93 -6.14 5.32
C ALA A 519 22.83 -5.52 3.92
N GLN A 520 23.99 -5.35 3.27
CA GLN A 520 24.10 -4.89 1.90
C GLN A 520 24.86 -5.90 1.05
N ARG A 521 24.46 -6.02 -0.22
CA ARG A 521 25.08 -6.96 -1.14
C ARG A 521 26.47 -6.46 -1.56
N VAL A 522 27.45 -7.36 -1.63
CA VAL A 522 28.79 -7.12 -2.17
C VAL A 522 29.16 -8.26 -3.11
N ARG A 523 30.05 -8.03 -4.07
CA ARG A 523 30.54 -9.08 -4.97
C ARG A 523 32.03 -9.34 -4.73
N ILE A 524 32.34 -10.51 -4.19
CA ILE A 524 33.72 -10.98 -4.03
C ILE A 524 34.21 -11.46 -5.40
N GLY A 525 35.29 -10.87 -5.90
CA GLY A 525 35.96 -11.33 -7.12
C GLY A 525 36.90 -12.50 -6.83
N SER A 526 37.22 -13.27 -7.88
CA SER A 526 38.27 -14.29 -7.81
C SER A 526 39.61 -13.66 -7.37
N PRO A 527 40.45 -14.43 -6.65
CA PRO A 527 41.75 -14.00 -6.16
C PRO A 527 42.63 -13.32 -7.21
#